data_AF-A0A0D5M2L9-F1
#
_entry.id   AF-A0A0D5M2L9-F1
#
_cell.length_a   1.000
_cell.length_b   1.000
_cell.length_c   1.000
_cell.angle_alpha   90.00
_cell.angle_beta   90.00
_cell.angle_gamma   90.00
#
_symmetry.space_group_name_H-M   'P 1'
#
loop_
_entity.id
_entity.type
_entity.pdbx_description
1 polymer ?
#
loop_
_entity_poly.entity_id
_entity_poly.type
_entity_poly.pdbx_seq_one_letter_code
_entity_poly.pdbx_strand_id
1 'polypeptide(L)'
;MQIETRRFAGFEFWSVGSLEIQRNADGSLAEYSHTLPEGVRSNRYSAGPFCRFGLPGAPNAAGVYAITIGYELQYIGEAVDLAQRFGSSGYGKIHPRNCHHDG
;
A
#
# COMPACT_ATOMS: atom_id res chain seq x y z
N MET A 1 -22.28 -2.04 -5.64
CA MET A 1 -21.24 -2.09 -4.60
C MET A 1 -21.71 -3.07 -3.55
N GLN A 2 -21.12 -4.27 -3.50
CA GLN A 2 -21.43 -5.23 -2.44
C GLN A 2 -20.65 -4.78 -1.21
N ILE A 3 -21.37 -4.40 -0.15
CA ILE A 3 -20.76 -4.04 1.12
C ILE A 3 -20.52 -5.36 1.87
N GLU A 4 -19.32 -5.92 1.70
CA GLU A 4 -18.86 -6.99 2.58
C GLU A 4 -18.32 -6.37 3.87
N THR A 5 -18.70 -6.96 5.01
CA THR A 5 -18.13 -6.62 6.31
C THR A 5 -17.25 -7.76 6.82
N ARG A 6 -16.22 -7.42 7.58
CA ARG A 6 -15.35 -8.41 8.25
C ARG A 6 -15.16 -8.05 9.71
N ARG A 7 -15.00 -9.07 10.56
CA ARG A 7 -14.80 -8.89 12.00
C ARG A 7 -13.42 -9.37 12.42
N PHE A 8 -12.68 -8.52 13.14
CA PHE A 8 -11.39 -8.87 13.74
C PHE A 8 -11.34 -8.35 15.18
N ALA A 9 -10.85 -9.18 16.11
CA ALA A 9 -10.72 -8.84 17.53
C ALA A 9 -11.98 -8.22 18.16
N GLY A 10 -13.16 -8.63 17.71
CA GLY A 10 -14.45 -8.10 18.18
C GLY A 10 -14.95 -6.85 17.47
N PHE A 11 -14.13 -6.19 16.65
CA PHE A 11 -14.48 -4.98 15.88
C PHE A 11 -14.93 -5.31 14.46
N GLU A 12 -15.93 -4.57 13.96
CA GLU A 12 -16.44 -4.69 12.60
C GLU A 12 -15.76 -3.68 11.67
N PHE A 13 -15.33 -4.16 10.52
CA PHE A 13 -14.79 -3.40 9.40
C PHE A 13 -15.84 -3.39 8.29
N TRP A 14 -16.35 -2.20 7.98
CA TRP A 14 -17.48 -1.99 7.07
C TRP A 14 -17.06 -1.86 5.60
N SER A 15 -15.76 -1.74 5.32
CA SER A 15 -15.19 -1.69 3.99
C SER A 15 -14.13 -2.77 3.87
N VAL A 16 -14.30 -3.63 2.88
CA VAL A 16 -13.40 -4.76 2.59
C VAL A 16 -13.06 -4.71 1.11
N GLY A 17 -11.77 -4.86 0.81
CA GLY A 17 -11.25 -4.86 -0.54
C GLY A 17 -9.90 -5.56 -0.61
N SER A 18 -9.44 -5.82 -1.83
CA SER A 18 -8.14 -6.44 -2.09
C SER A 18 -7.12 -5.37 -2.46
N LEU A 19 -5.89 -5.51 -1.97
CA LEU A 19 -4.78 -4.76 -2.52
C LEU A 19 -4.42 -5.32 -3.89
N GLU A 20 -4.44 -4.47 -4.90
CA GLU A 20 -4.21 -4.85 -6.28
C GLU A 20 -2.90 -4.27 -6.79
N ILE A 21 -2.02 -5.15 -7.28
CA ILE A 21 -0.76 -4.75 -7.91
C ILE A 21 -1.03 -4.27 -9.34
N GLN A 22 -0.42 -3.15 -9.72
CA GLN A 22 -0.48 -2.64 -11.09
C GLN A 22 0.25 -3.58 -12.05
N ARG A 23 -0.38 -3.84 -13.20
CA ARG A 23 0.14 -4.70 -14.27
C ARG A 23 0.22 -3.94 -15.59
N ASN A 24 1.13 -4.36 -16.45
CA ASN A 24 1.21 -3.91 -17.83
C ASN A 24 0.08 -4.53 -18.67
N ALA A 25 -0.09 -4.06 -19.91
CA ALA A 25 -1.14 -4.55 -20.81
C ALA A 25 -1.03 -6.06 -21.13
N ASP A 26 0.17 -6.63 -21.03
CA ASP A 26 0.45 -8.05 -21.22
C ASP A 26 0.25 -8.90 -19.93
N GLY A 27 -0.15 -8.29 -18.82
CA GLY A 27 -0.36 -8.94 -17.53
C GLY A 27 0.90 -9.06 -16.66
N SER A 28 2.09 -8.70 -17.16
CA SER A 28 3.32 -8.64 -16.37
C SER A 28 3.24 -7.57 -15.28
N LEU A 29 4.08 -7.68 -14.24
CA LEU A 29 4.12 -6.68 -13.17
C LEU A 29 4.63 -5.35 -13.71
N ALA A 30 3.94 -4.26 -13.38
CA ALA A 30 4.39 -2.91 -13.70
C ALA A 30 5.46 -2.46 -12.70
N GLU A 31 6.72 -2.64 -13.08
CA GLU A 31 7.87 -2.35 -12.24
C GLU A 31 8.45 -0.94 -12.45
N TYR A 32 9.10 -0.40 -11.43
CA TYR A 32 9.89 0.82 -11.53
C TYR A 32 11.03 0.82 -10.51
N SER A 33 12.07 1.59 -10.80
CA SER A 33 13.19 1.84 -9.91
C SER A 33 13.44 3.34 -9.79
N HIS A 34 14.06 3.75 -8.69
CA HIS A 34 14.48 5.14 -8.50
C HIS A 34 15.97 5.28 -8.80
N THR A 35 16.32 6.30 -9.58
CA THR A 35 17.70 6.79 -9.64
C THR A 35 17.89 7.80 -8.54
N LEU A 36 18.73 7.50 -7.56
CA LEU A 36 19.05 8.44 -6.49
C LEU A 36 20.12 9.45 -6.96
N PRO A 37 20.07 10.70 -6.48
CA PRO A 37 21.12 11.67 -6.76
C PRO A 37 22.51 11.18 -6.32
N GLU A 38 23.54 11.67 -7.01
CA GLU A 38 24.93 11.38 -6.67
C GLU A 38 25.25 11.82 -5.22
N GLY A 39 26.01 11.01 -4.49
CA GLY A 39 26.35 11.25 -3.08
C GLY A 39 25.28 10.83 -2.06
N VAL A 40 24.07 10.47 -2.49
CA VAL A 40 23.05 9.92 -1.58
C VAL A 40 23.37 8.45 -1.29
N ARG A 41 23.55 8.14 0.00
CA ARG A 41 23.69 6.75 0.43
C ARG A 41 22.31 6.10 0.51
N SER A 42 22.13 5.04 -0.26
CA SER A 42 20.88 4.27 -0.25
C SER A 42 20.80 3.33 0.96
N ASN A 43 19.59 3.01 1.40
CA ASN A 43 19.38 1.97 2.41
C ASN A 43 19.33 0.56 1.80
N ARG A 44 19.34 -0.47 2.66
CA ARG A 44 19.29 -1.89 2.24
C ARG A 44 18.01 -2.30 1.49
N TYR A 45 16.97 -1.48 1.51
CA TYR A 45 15.67 -1.74 0.87
C TYR A 45 15.49 -0.98 -0.45
N SER A 46 16.51 -0.21 -0.88
CA SER A 46 16.44 0.63 -2.08
C SER A 46 16.68 -0.10 -3.39
N ALA A 47 17.01 -1.40 -3.36
CA ALA A 47 17.53 -2.11 -4.52
C ALA A 47 16.54 -2.23 -5.68
N GLY A 48 15.23 -2.17 -5.40
CA GLY A 48 14.20 -2.41 -6.40
C GLY A 48 14.33 -3.79 -7.09
N PRO A 49 13.61 -4.03 -8.20
CA PRO A 49 12.52 -3.17 -8.69
C PRO A 49 11.37 -3.10 -7.69
N PHE A 50 10.60 -2.02 -7.76
CA PHE A 50 9.38 -1.84 -6.98
C PHE A 50 8.15 -2.01 -7.85
N CYS A 51 7.03 -2.38 -7.23
CA CYS A 51 5.72 -2.36 -7.86
C CYS A 51 4.86 -1.25 -7.27
N ARG A 52 3.81 -0.87 -8.00
CA ARG A 52 2.71 -0.07 -7.44
C ARG A 52 1.56 -0.98 -7.08
N PHE A 53 0.83 -0.61 -6.05
CA PHE A 53 -0.44 -1.23 -5.73
C PHE A 53 -1.43 -0.18 -5.25
N GLY A 54 -2.70 -0.55 -5.20
CA GLY A 54 -3.75 0.29 -4.66
C GLY A 54 -4.83 -0.53 -3.98
N LEU A 55 -5.77 0.18 -3.36
CA LEU A 55 -6.99 -0.39 -2.82
C LEU A 55 -8.18 0.20 -3.61
N PRO A 56 -8.62 -0.43 -4.71
CA PRO A 56 -9.74 0.09 -5.49
C PRO A 56 -11.00 0.20 -4.64
N GLY A 57 -11.72 1.31 -4.77
CA GLY A 57 -12.91 1.58 -3.97
C GLY A 57 -12.63 1.91 -2.50
N ALA A 58 -11.37 2.19 -2.13
CA ALA A 58 -11.06 2.68 -0.80
C ALA A 58 -11.87 3.94 -0.48
N PRO A 59 -12.53 4.01 0.70
CA PRO A 59 -13.28 5.18 1.11
C PRO A 59 -12.35 6.35 1.46
N ASN A 60 -12.78 7.57 1.15
CA ASN A 60 -12.18 8.80 1.67
C ASN A 60 -12.68 9.03 3.11
N ALA A 61 -12.21 8.19 4.04
CA ALA A 61 -12.66 8.20 5.42
C ALA A 61 -11.50 7.96 6.39
N ALA A 62 -11.60 8.57 7.56
CA ALA A 62 -10.70 8.32 8.68
C ALA A 62 -11.09 7.02 9.41
N GLY A 63 -10.11 6.37 10.04
CA GLY A 63 -10.35 5.22 10.90
C GLY A 63 -9.17 4.26 10.96
N VAL A 64 -9.46 3.06 11.49
CA VAL A 64 -8.52 1.94 11.60
C VAL A 64 -8.76 0.96 10.45
N TYR A 65 -7.68 0.42 9.89
CA TYR A 65 -7.71 -0.60 8.85
C TYR A 65 -6.85 -1.81 9.23
N ALA A 66 -7.18 -2.96 8.65
CA ALA A 66 -6.48 -4.23 8.83
C ALA A 66 -6.00 -4.76 7.48
N ILE A 67 -4.75 -5.22 7.42
CA ILE A 67 -4.21 -5.94 6.27
C ILE A 67 -4.12 -7.42 6.64
N THR A 68 -4.67 -8.26 5.78
CA THR A 68 -4.69 -9.72 5.97
C THR A 68 -4.12 -10.45 4.77
N ILE A 69 -3.50 -11.60 5.01
CA ILE A 69 -3.21 -12.59 3.97
C ILE A 69 -4.23 -13.72 4.15
N GLY A 70 -5.17 -13.82 3.21
CA GLY A 70 -6.36 -14.66 3.40
C GLY A 70 -7.22 -14.16 4.57
N TYR A 71 -7.22 -14.93 5.67
CA TYR A 71 -7.91 -14.60 6.93
C TYR A 71 -6.95 -14.27 8.07
N GLU A 72 -5.63 -14.36 7.85
CA GLU A 72 -4.63 -14.11 8.88
C GLU A 72 -4.31 -12.61 8.93
N LEU A 73 -4.47 -11.99 10.10
CA LEU A 73 -4.16 -10.59 10.34
C LEU A 73 -2.64 -10.37 10.37
N GLN A 74 -2.14 -9.50 9.50
CA GLN A 74 -0.71 -9.19 9.38
C GLN A 74 -0.36 -7.80 9.92
N TYR A 75 -1.27 -6.84 9.78
CA TYR A 75 -1.00 -5.46 10.16
C TYR A 75 -2.30 -4.71 10.51
N ILE A 76 -2.22 -3.83 11.52
CA ILE A 76 -3.25 -2.85 11.87
C ILE A 76 -2.63 -1.46 11.76
N GLY A 77 -3.35 -0.53 11.14
CA GLY A 77 -2.96 0.86 11.11
C GLY A 77 -4.15 1.80 11.13
N GLU A 78 -3.85 3.10 11.20
CA GLU A 78 -4.84 4.17 11.15
C GLU A 78 -4.56 5.13 10.00
N ALA A 79 -5.62 5.77 9.51
CA ALA A 79 -5.54 6.79 8.48
C ALA A 79 -6.57 7.87 8.76
N VAL A 80 -6.23 9.11 8.41
CA VAL A 80 -7.20 10.22 8.31
C VAL A 80 -8.01 10.14 7.01
N ASP A 81 -7.44 9.48 6.00
CA ASP A 81 -8.07 9.19 4.72
C ASP A 81 -7.49 7.89 4.17
N LEU A 82 -8.32 6.83 4.11
CA LEU A 82 -7.88 5.51 3.67
C LEU A 82 -7.54 5.46 2.17
N ALA A 83 -8.28 6.20 1.34
CA ALA A 83 -8.00 6.30 -0.10
C ALA A 83 -6.65 6.97 -0.35
N GLN A 84 -6.33 8.04 0.38
CA GLN A 84 -5.03 8.69 0.31
C GLN A 84 -3.91 7.79 0.87
N ARG A 85 -4.18 7.08 1.98
CA ARG A 85 -3.20 6.18 2.63
C ARG A 85 -2.72 5.08 1.69
N PHE A 86 -3.60 4.50 0.88
CA PHE A 86 -3.27 3.45 -0.09
C PHE A 86 -3.10 3.99 -1.52
N GLY A 87 -3.21 5.31 -1.70
CA GLY A 87 -3.03 5.99 -2.98
C GLY A 87 -1.57 6.30 -3.31
N SER A 88 -1.39 7.09 -4.37
CA SER A 88 -0.07 7.43 -4.95
C SER A 88 0.80 8.32 -4.05
N SER A 89 0.24 8.96 -3.03
CA SER A 89 0.96 9.75 -2.02
C SER A 89 1.24 8.95 -0.74
N GLY A 90 0.57 7.82 -0.53
CA GLY A 90 0.74 6.92 0.61
C GLY A 90 1.55 5.67 0.27
N TYR A 91 1.08 4.51 0.72
CA TYR A 91 1.73 3.21 0.57
C TYR A 91 1.66 2.61 -0.83
N GLY A 92 0.81 3.14 -1.73
CA GLY A 92 0.65 2.58 -3.07
C GLY A 92 1.91 2.68 -3.95
N LYS A 93 2.92 3.44 -3.51
CA LYS A 93 4.25 3.46 -4.10
C LYS A 93 5.34 3.66 -3.05
N ILE A 94 6.53 3.19 -3.35
CA ILE A 94 7.75 3.56 -2.64
C ILE A 94 8.19 4.93 -3.17
N HIS A 95 8.28 5.91 -2.28
CA HIS A 95 8.79 7.24 -2.63
C HIS A 95 10.32 7.26 -2.60
N PRO A 96 11.00 8.02 -3.49
CA PRO A 96 12.46 8.06 -3.55
C PRO A 96 13.12 8.40 -2.21
N ARG A 97 12.51 9.30 -1.43
CA ARG A 97 13.02 9.68 -0.10
C ARG A 97 13.21 8.45 0.80
N ASN A 98 12.26 7.50 0.75
CA ASN A 98 12.26 6.26 1.52
C ASN A 98 13.37 5.27 1.10
N CYS A 99 14.12 5.57 0.04
CA CYS A 99 15.27 4.79 -0.41
C CYS A 99 16.60 5.31 0.16
N HIS A 100 16.59 6.44 0.86
CA HIS A 100 17.77 7.02 1.50
C HIS A 100 18.09 6.30 2.82
N HIS A 101 19.33 6.41 3.31
CA HIS A 101 19.78 5.73 4.52
C HIS A 101 18.95 6.07 5.78
N ASP A 102 18.38 7.27 5.85
CA ASP A 102 17.58 7.79 6.97
C ASP A 102 16.09 7.40 6.92
N GLY A 103 15.63 6.81 5.81
CA GLY A 103 14.25 6.36 5.64
C GLY A 103 13.33 7.49 5.21
#